data_AF-A0A6A6UBP9-F1
#
_entry.id   AF-A0A6A6UBP9-F1
#
_cell.length_a   1.000
_cell.length_b   1.000
_cell.length_c   1.000
_cell.angle_alpha   90.00
_cell.angle_beta   90.00
_cell.angle_gamma   90.00
#
_symmetry.space_group_name_H-M   'P 1'
#
loop_
_entity.id
_entity.type
_entity.pdbx_description
1 polymer ?
#
loop_
_entity_poly.entity_id
_entity_poly.type
_entity_poly.pdbx_seq_one_letter_code
_entity_poly.pdbx_strand_id
1 'polypeptide(L)'
;CWRADLWDELKQLGATDYHFVGTQKSMGCSGRKFDGAHEGYPAIKATTAESGPASMGGKPWDQRPLNTILATIKPDISLILLGVNDMAFGGKPAKITAAFSKLVDQMRANKPTMQIIVAKIPPMKLAKVDALNAEIAVWAPKKSTAESPITVVDCFTGYDASADNSDGVHMNAKG
;
A
#
# COMPACT_ATOMS: atom_id res chain seq x y z
N CYS A 1 0.06 4.00 14.57
CA CYS A 1 0.58 5.06 13.67
C CYS A 1 1.67 4.40 12.84
N TRP A 2 1.30 3.38 12.07
CA TRP A 2 2.18 2.23 11.80
C TRP A 2 3.50 2.58 11.13
N ARG A 3 3.56 3.65 10.31
CA ARG A 3 4.81 4.11 9.69
C ARG A 3 5.85 4.53 10.72
N ALA A 4 5.43 5.22 11.78
CA ALA A 4 6.33 5.59 12.87
C ALA A 4 6.76 4.36 13.67
N ASP A 5 5.86 3.39 13.86
CA ASP A 5 6.17 2.11 14.53
C ASP A 5 7.21 1.32 13.72
N LEU A 6 7.01 1.17 12.41
CA LEU A 6 7.97 0.55 11.49
C LEU A 6 9.32 1.29 11.46
N TRP A 7 9.31 2.62 11.47
CA TRP A 7 10.53 3.41 11.51
C TRP A 7 11.35 3.12 12.77
N ASP A 8 10.70 3.05 13.94
CA ASP A 8 11.34 2.74 15.21
C ASP A 8 11.87 1.30 15.22
N GLU A 9 11.12 0.34 14.68
CA GLU A 9 11.54 -1.06 14.55
C GLU A 9 12.77 -1.23 13.66
N LEU A 10 12.78 -0.61 12.48
CA LEU A 10 13.95 -0.66 11.57
C LEU A 10 15.21 -0.13 12.25
N LYS A 11 15.09 0.96 13.00
CA LYS A 11 16.19 1.51 13.79
C LYS A 11 16.65 0.55 14.88
N GLN A 12 15.72 -0.07 15.60
CA GLN A 12 16.04 -1.04 16.65
C GLN A 12 16.73 -2.29 16.10
N LEU A 13 16.38 -2.71 14.89
CA LEU A 13 17.02 -3.80 14.16
C LEU A 13 18.39 -3.41 13.56
N GLY A 14 18.83 -2.16 13.75
CA GLY A 14 20.14 -1.69 13.30
C GLY A 14 20.20 -1.27 11.83
N ALA A 15 19.07 -0.99 11.18
CA ALA A 15 19.09 -0.34 9.87
C ALA A 15 19.62 1.10 10.03
N THR A 16 20.61 1.48 9.21
CA THR A 16 21.32 2.77 9.36
C THR A 16 21.28 3.66 8.12
N ASP A 17 20.72 3.19 7.00
CA ASP A 17 20.66 3.92 5.73
C ASP A 17 19.33 3.65 5.02
N TYR A 18 18.24 4.17 5.60
CA TYR A 18 16.91 4.04 5.03
C TYR A 18 16.16 5.38 5.16
N HIS A 19 15.38 5.66 4.13
CA HIS A 19 14.54 6.85 4.04
C HIS A 19 13.15 6.44 3.60
N PHE A 20 12.13 7.03 4.23
CA PHE A 20 10.80 6.94 3.65
C PHE A 20 10.72 8.03 2.59
N VAL A 21 10.17 7.69 1.43
CA VAL A 21 10.06 8.62 0.30
C VAL A 21 8.61 8.73 -0.13
N GLY A 22 8.21 9.93 -0.54
CA GLY A 22 6.83 10.21 -0.88
C GLY A 22 6.58 11.69 -1.08
N THR A 23 5.49 11.99 -1.75
CA THR A 23 5.02 13.34 -2.02
C THR A 23 4.12 13.87 -0.90
N GLN A 24 3.63 12.98 -0.02
CA GLN A 24 2.86 13.32 1.17
C GLN A 24 3.74 13.22 2.42
N LYS A 25 3.27 13.84 3.50
CA LYS A 25 3.93 13.77 4.81
C LYS A 25 2.93 13.44 5.91
N SER A 26 3.31 12.49 6.75
CA SER A 26 2.55 12.09 7.93
C SER A 26 2.41 13.28 8.88
N MET A 27 1.17 13.64 9.22
CA MET A 27 0.88 14.63 10.26
C MET A 27 0.52 13.89 11.55
N GLY A 28 1.15 14.23 12.68
CA GLY A 28 0.54 13.97 13.99
C GLY A 28 0.65 12.55 14.57
N CYS A 29 1.75 11.82 14.38
CA CYS A 29 2.01 10.60 15.16
C CYS A 29 2.50 10.92 16.60
N SER A 30 1.69 11.66 17.37
CA SER A 30 1.95 12.01 18.78
C SER A 30 3.31 12.66 19.04
N GLY A 31 3.81 13.46 18.10
CA GLY A 31 5.10 14.16 18.21
C GLY A 31 6.33 13.29 17.99
N ARG A 32 6.18 12.02 17.60
CA ARG A 32 7.32 11.15 17.25
C ARG A 32 8.12 11.73 16.08
N LYS A 33 9.45 11.69 16.21
CA LYS A 33 10.40 12.13 15.19
C LYS A 33 10.80 10.94 14.32
N PHE A 34 10.30 10.91 13.10
CA PHE A 34 10.61 9.90 12.09
C PHE A 34 10.55 10.52 10.69
N ASP A 35 11.08 9.83 9.68
CA ASP A 35 10.82 10.23 8.29
C ASP A 35 9.36 9.94 7.95
N GLY A 36 8.57 11.01 7.88
CA GLY A 36 7.13 10.92 7.72
C GLY A 36 6.68 10.81 6.26
N ALA A 37 7.58 10.78 5.28
CA ALA A 37 7.16 10.80 3.87
C ALA A 37 6.39 9.52 3.48
N HIS A 38 5.37 9.66 2.63
CA HIS A 38 4.60 8.52 2.12
C HIS A 38 3.86 8.85 0.82
N GLU A 39 3.39 7.81 0.14
CA GLU A 39 2.53 7.88 -1.06
C GLU A 39 1.12 7.34 -0.77
N GLY A 40 0.62 7.71 0.41
CA GLY A 40 -0.67 7.26 0.94
C GLY A 40 -1.76 8.30 0.73
N TYR A 41 -2.85 7.91 0.10
CA TYR A 41 -3.96 8.79 -0.25
C TYR A 41 -5.28 8.27 0.34
N PRO A 42 -5.98 9.08 1.15
CA PRO A 42 -7.29 8.70 1.66
C PRO A 42 -8.27 8.38 0.52
N ALA A 43 -9.07 7.33 0.71
CA ALA A 43 -10.13 6.91 -0.20
C ALA A 43 -9.70 6.48 -1.63
N ILE A 44 -8.41 6.39 -1.95
CA ILE A 44 -7.96 5.96 -3.27
C ILE A 44 -8.30 4.48 -3.51
N LYS A 45 -8.72 4.17 -4.74
CA LYS A 45 -8.97 2.80 -5.22
C LYS A 45 -7.85 2.37 -6.15
N ALA A 46 -7.50 1.10 -6.16
CA ALA A 46 -6.60 0.52 -7.16
C ALA A 46 -7.19 0.67 -8.57
N THR A 47 -8.50 0.53 -8.72
CA THR A 47 -9.15 0.49 -10.02
C THR A 47 -9.54 1.86 -10.59
N THR A 48 -9.09 2.99 -10.01
CA THR A 48 -9.38 4.30 -10.63
C THR A 48 -8.78 4.38 -12.05
N ALA A 49 -9.53 4.98 -12.97
CA ALA A 49 -9.26 5.08 -14.42
C ALA A 49 -9.27 3.75 -15.23
N GLU A 50 -9.82 2.67 -14.65
CA GLU A 50 -10.31 1.42 -15.30
C GLU A 50 -9.50 0.13 -15.12
N SER A 51 -8.25 0.17 -14.62
CA SER A 51 -7.57 -1.00 -14.01
C SER A 51 -6.15 -0.67 -13.53
N GLY A 52 -5.99 0.35 -12.71
CA GLY A 52 -4.69 0.78 -12.15
C GLY A 52 -4.61 2.29 -12.10
N PRO A 53 -4.08 2.90 -11.01
CA PRO A 53 -4.02 4.34 -10.92
C PRO A 53 -3.03 4.88 -11.96
N ALA A 54 -3.55 5.52 -13.01
CA ALA A 54 -2.74 6.32 -13.93
C ALA A 54 -2.15 7.53 -13.19
N SER A 55 -2.95 8.08 -12.26
CA SER A 55 -2.54 9.10 -11.32
C SER A 55 -2.78 8.62 -9.89
N MET A 56 -1.87 8.98 -8.99
CA MET A 56 -2.07 8.87 -7.55
C MET A 56 -2.70 10.17 -7.04
N GLY A 57 -3.48 10.12 -5.95
CA GLY A 57 -4.23 11.28 -5.44
C GLY A 57 -5.71 11.01 -5.17
N GLY A 58 -6.24 11.55 -4.07
CA GLY A 58 -7.68 11.50 -3.75
C GLY A 58 -8.47 12.75 -4.16
N LYS A 59 -7.78 13.87 -4.40
CA LYS A 59 -8.39 15.16 -4.77
C LYS A 59 -7.95 15.58 -6.17
N PRO A 60 -8.78 16.30 -6.95
CA PRO A 60 -8.46 16.66 -8.35
C PRO A 60 -7.09 17.35 -8.52
N TRP A 61 -6.70 18.19 -7.57
CA TRP A 61 -5.43 18.94 -7.60
C TRP A 61 -4.19 18.13 -7.20
N ASP A 62 -4.37 16.89 -6.76
CA ASP A 62 -3.27 15.99 -6.36
C ASP A 62 -3.24 14.74 -7.24
N GLN A 63 -3.90 14.74 -8.39
CA GLN A 63 -3.91 13.63 -9.35
C GLN A 63 -2.65 13.60 -10.23
N ARG A 64 -1.48 13.39 -9.61
CA ARG A 64 -0.22 13.31 -10.35
C ARG A 64 -0.01 11.92 -10.95
N PRO A 65 0.44 11.83 -12.23
CA PRO A 65 0.80 10.55 -12.82
C PRO A 65 1.83 9.79 -11.99
N LEU A 66 1.63 8.48 -11.80
CA LEU A 66 2.52 7.68 -10.95
C LEU A 66 3.95 7.70 -11.47
N ASN A 67 4.16 7.64 -12.79
CA ASN A 67 5.50 7.73 -13.38
C ASN A 67 6.23 9.04 -13.01
N THR A 68 5.52 10.16 -12.95
CA THR A 68 6.08 11.45 -12.52
C THR A 68 6.47 11.43 -11.03
N ILE A 69 5.62 10.82 -10.20
CA ILE A 69 5.91 10.62 -8.78
C ILE A 69 7.17 9.76 -8.63
N LEU A 70 7.20 8.57 -9.25
CA LEU A 70 8.32 7.63 -9.15
C LEU A 70 9.63 8.23 -9.68
N ALA A 71 9.60 9.02 -10.74
CA ALA A 71 10.77 9.73 -11.25
C ALA A 71 11.33 10.75 -10.24
N THR A 72 10.49 11.27 -9.36
CA THR A 72 10.85 12.25 -8.32
C THR A 72 11.37 11.56 -7.06
N ILE A 73 10.60 10.62 -6.51
CA ILE A 73 10.88 10.00 -5.20
C ILE A 73 11.80 8.78 -5.27
N LYS A 74 11.94 8.16 -6.46
CA LYS A 74 12.90 7.09 -6.79
C LYS A 74 13.03 5.97 -5.72
N PRO A 75 11.94 5.29 -5.32
CA PRO A 75 12.00 4.27 -4.28
C PRO A 75 12.74 3.01 -4.73
N ASP A 76 13.44 2.37 -3.80
CA ASP A 76 13.99 1.01 -3.97
C ASP A 76 12.97 -0.08 -3.61
N ILE A 77 12.13 0.21 -2.61
CA ILE A 77 11.13 -0.69 -2.05
C ILE A 77 9.77 0.02 -2.04
N SER A 78 8.73 -0.66 -2.53
CA SER A 78 7.34 -0.19 -2.44
C SER A 78 6.52 -1.06 -1.48
N LEU A 79 5.91 -0.43 -0.47
CA LEU A 79 4.97 -1.07 0.45
C LEU A 79 3.54 -0.70 0.04
N ILE A 80 2.73 -1.70 -0.29
CA ILE A 80 1.40 -1.52 -0.87
C ILE A 80 0.35 -2.16 0.03
N LEU A 81 -0.46 -1.32 0.67
CA LEU A 81 -1.76 -1.68 1.23
C LEU A 81 -2.83 -0.87 0.49
N LEU A 82 -3.40 -1.47 -0.55
CA LEU A 82 -4.36 -0.83 -1.45
C LEU A 82 -5.46 -1.83 -1.81
N GLY A 83 -6.68 -1.38 -2.11
CA GLY A 83 -7.82 -2.28 -2.37
C GLY A 83 -8.92 -2.21 -1.33
N VAL A 84 -8.66 -1.60 -0.15
CA VAL A 84 -9.67 -1.37 0.90
C VAL A 84 -10.89 -0.65 0.32
N ASN A 85 -10.66 0.48 -0.35
CA ASN A 85 -11.73 1.29 -0.94
C ASN A 85 -12.35 0.63 -2.18
N ASP A 86 -11.64 -0.24 -2.89
CA ASP A 86 -12.22 -1.01 -3.98
C ASP A 86 -13.28 -1.96 -3.40
N MET A 87 -12.91 -2.75 -2.39
CA MET A 87 -13.79 -3.71 -1.73
C MET A 87 -14.98 -3.03 -1.04
N ALA A 88 -14.76 -1.93 -0.32
CA ALA A 88 -15.82 -1.17 0.35
C ALA A 88 -16.89 -0.62 -0.62
N PHE A 89 -16.60 -0.57 -1.92
CA PHE A 89 -17.55 -0.12 -2.96
C PHE A 89 -17.83 -1.21 -4.01
N GLY A 90 -17.76 -2.48 -3.63
CA GLY A 90 -18.17 -3.60 -4.48
C GLY A 90 -17.22 -3.93 -5.64
N GLY A 91 -15.94 -3.57 -5.51
CA GLY A 91 -14.89 -3.95 -6.45
C GLY A 91 -14.76 -5.46 -6.61
N LYS A 92 -14.33 -5.90 -7.79
CA LYS A 92 -14.12 -7.32 -8.10
C LYS A 92 -12.66 -7.69 -7.85
N PRO A 93 -12.34 -8.72 -7.03
CA PRO A 93 -10.97 -9.14 -6.74
C PRO A 93 -10.05 -9.21 -7.96
N ALA A 94 -10.48 -9.90 -9.02
CA ALA A 94 -9.68 -10.05 -10.24
C ALA A 94 -9.39 -8.71 -10.97
N LYS A 95 -10.31 -7.73 -10.88
CA LYS A 95 -10.07 -6.38 -11.43
C LYS A 95 -9.07 -5.60 -10.59
N ILE A 96 -9.07 -5.82 -9.28
CA ILE A 96 -8.16 -5.16 -8.33
C ILE A 96 -6.74 -5.70 -8.51
N THR A 97 -6.54 -7.01 -8.65
CA THR A 97 -5.21 -7.58 -8.91
C THR A 97 -4.72 -7.29 -10.34
N ALA A 98 -5.62 -7.19 -11.33
CA ALA A 98 -5.27 -6.63 -12.64
C ALA A 98 -4.77 -5.17 -12.51
N ALA A 99 -5.34 -4.38 -11.59
CA ALA A 99 -4.86 -3.05 -11.28
C ALA A 99 -3.49 -3.05 -10.58
N PHE A 100 -3.25 -3.99 -9.68
CA PHE A 100 -1.92 -4.18 -9.10
C PHE A 100 -0.88 -4.55 -10.17
N SER A 101 -1.23 -5.37 -11.16
CA SER A 101 -0.32 -5.66 -12.27
C SER A 101 0.16 -4.40 -12.98
N LYS A 102 -0.75 -3.46 -13.31
CA LYS A 102 -0.37 -2.19 -13.97
C LYS A 102 0.42 -1.28 -13.05
N LEU A 103 0.11 -1.27 -11.74
CA LEU A 103 0.88 -0.54 -10.75
C LEU A 103 2.34 -1.03 -10.72
N VAL A 104 2.53 -2.36 -10.65
CA VAL A 104 3.84 -3.01 -10.70
C VAL A 104 4.57 -2.74 -12.03
N ASP A 105 3.86 -2.74 -13.16
CA ASP A 105 4.48 -2.46 -14.46
C ASP A 105 5.03 -1.03 -14.53
N GLN A 106 4.30 -0.04 -14.01
CA GLN A 106 4.78 1.34 -13.90
C GLN A 106 5.98 1.47 -12.95
N MET A 107 5.95 0.76 -11.82
CA MET A 107 7.07 0.68 -10.88
C MET A 107 8.34 0.14 -11.55
N ARG A 108 8.22 -0.99 -12.26
CA ARG A 108 9.34 -1.63 -12.95
C ARG A 108 9.83 -0.84 -14.16
N ALA A 109 8.96 -0.12 -14.85
CA ALA A 109 9.36 0.80 -15.91
C ALA A 109 10.22 1.95 -15.36
N ASN A 110 10.00 2.36 -14.12
CA ASN A 110 10.84 3.35 -13.45
C ASN A 110 12.14 2.75 -12.89
N LYS A 111 12.04 1.59 -12.23
CA LYS A 111 13.19 0.86 -11.68
C LYS A 111 12.98 -0.65 -11.84
N PRO A 112 13.65 -1.31 -12.81
CA PRO A 112 13.46 -2.74 -13.08
C PRO A 112 13.78 -3.66 -11.91
N THR A 113 14.51 -3.17 -10.91
CA THR A 113 14.92 -3.90 -9.70
C THR A 113 14.12 -3.54 -8.45
N MET A 114 13.03 -2.78 -8.58
CA MET A 114 12.24 -2.36 -7.43
C MET A 114 11.68 -3.57 -6.68
N GLN A 115 11.86 -3.62 -5.38
CA GLN A 115 11.28 -4.66 -4.53
C GLN A 115 9.88 -4.23 -4.10
N ILE A 116 8.92 -5.15 -4.14
CA ILE A 116 7.52 -4.82 -3.93
C ILE A 116 6.97 -5.69 -2.81
N ILE A 117 6.36 -5.06 -1.82
CA ILE A 117 5.72 -5.72 -0.69
C ILE A 117 4.23 -5.39 -0.76
N VAL A 118 3.39 -6.40 -0.88
CA VAL A 118 1.92 -6.24 -0.97
C VAL A 118 1.29 -6.86 0.26
N ALA A 119 0.52 -6.07 1.00
CA ALA A 119 -0.21 -6.56 2.15
C ALA A 119 -1.52 -7.23 1.73
N LYS A 120 -1.85 -8.37 2.34
CA LYS A 120 -3.24 -8.80 2.45
C LYS A 120 -4.04 -7.71 3.17
N ILE A 121 -5.26 -7.50 2.74
CA ILE A 121 -6.14 -6.48 3.29
C ILE A 121 -6.64 -6.91 4.67
N PRO A 122 -6.47 -6.09 5.72
CA PRO A 122 -7.06 -6.36 7.02
C PRO A 122 -8.59 -6.32 6.93
N PRO A 123 -9.28 -7.13 7.75
CA PRO A 123 -10.73 -7.07 7.90
C PRO A 123 -11.26 -5.65 8.18
N MET A 124 -12.39 -5.32 7.57
CA MET A 124 -13.15 -4.09 7.81
C MET A 124 -14.64 -4.40 7.93
N LYS A 125 -15.42 -3.50 8.54
CA LYS A 125 -16.88 -3.67 8.70
C LYS A 125 -17.66 -3.52 7.40
N LEU A 126 -17.16 -2.72 6.46
CA LEU A 126 -17.89 -2.35 5.24
C LEU A 126 -17.93 -3.46 4.17
N ALA A 127 -16.97 -4.38 4.17
CA ALA A 127 -16.87 -5.42 3.15
C ALA A 127 -16.04 -6.62 3.63
N LYS A 128 -16.35 -7.80 3.09
CA LYS A 128 -15.46 -8.97 3.20
C LYS A 128 -14.27 -8.81 2.26
N VAL A 129 -13.09 -9.20 2.72
CA VAL A 129 -11.82 -9.03 2.00
C VAL A 129 -11.16 -10.36 1.61
N ASP A 130 -11.70 -11.48 2.11
CA ASP A 130 -11.17 -12.83 1.95
C ASP A 130 -10.92 -13.19 0.48
N ALA A 131 -11.88 -12.86 -0.39
CA ALA A 131 -11.79 -13.14 -1.82
C ALA A 131 -10.66 -12.34 -2.50
N LEU A 132 -10.43 -11.09 -2.08
CA LEU A 132 -9.29 -10.30 -2.56
C LEU A 132 -7.97 -10.84 -2.01
N ASN A 133 -7.93 -11.23 -0.73
CA ASN A 133 -6.73 -11.80 -0.12
C ASN A 133 -6.32 -13.14 -0.77
N ALA A 134 -7.30 -13.98 -1.12
CA ALA A 134 -7.06 -15.19 -1.89
C ALA A 134 -6.52 -14.87 -3.30
N GLU A 135 -7.11 -13.88 -3.97
CA GLU A 135 -6.65 -13.44 -5.30
C GLU A 135 -5.22 -12.86 -5.25
N ILE A 136 -4.87 -12.07 -4.22
CA ILE A 136 -3.51 -11.54 -4.02
C ILE A 136 -2.50 -12.68 -3.88
N ALA A 137 -2.83 -13.72 -3.10
CA ALA A 137 -1.95 -14.87 -2.88
C ALA A 137 -1.68 -15.66 -4.18
N VAL A 138 -2.66 -15.71 -5.09
CA VAL A 138 -2.50 -16.35 -6.41
C VAL A 138 -1.77 -15.43 -7.41
N TRP A 139 -2.06 -14.14 -7.38
CA TRP A 139 -1.53 -13.14 -8.32
C TRP A 139 -0.04 -12.85 -8.08
N ALA A 140 0.37 -12.62 -6.83
CA ALA A 140 1.72 -12.18 -6.50
C ALA A 140 2.84 -13.09 -7.06
N PRO A 141 2.83 -14.42 -6.86
CA PRO A 141 3.87 -15.28 -7.41
C PRO A 141 3.89 -15.31 -8.95
N LYS A 142 2.74 -15.10 -9.62
CA LYS A 142 2.67 -15.02 -11.09
C LYS A 142 3.26 -13.73 -11.65
N LYS A 143 3.23 -12.64 -10.88
CA LYS A 143 3.75 -11.33 -11.29
C LYS A 143 5.18 -11.09 -10.79
N SER A 144 5.64 -11.81 -9.78
CA SER A 144 6.99 -11.72 -9.22
C SER A 144 8.06 -12.18 -10.20
N THR A 145 9.24 -11.55 -10.17
CA THR A 145 10.45 -12.01 -10.88
C THR A 145 11.62 -12.09 -9.90
N ALA A 146 12.76 -12.63 -10.33
CA ALA A 146 13.97 -12.66 -9.49
C ALA A 146 14.56 -11.25 -9.31
N GLU A 147 14.51 -10.42 -10.36
CA GLU A 147 15.06 -9.07 -10.39
C GLU A 147 14.19 -8.06 -9.62
N SER A 148 12.87 -8.27 -9.61
CA SER A 148 11.88 -7.42 -8.93
C SER A 148 10.88 -8.31 -8.20
N PRO A 149 11.26 -8.82 -7.01
CA PRO A 149 10.42 -9.74 -6.26
C PRO A 149 9.18 -9.04 -5.69
N ILE A 150 8.07 -9.79 -5.65
CA ILE A 150 6.84 -9.40 -4.95
C ILE A 150 6.68 -10.30 -3.73
N THR A 151 6.75 -9.71 -2.54
CA THR A 151 6.51 -10.40 -1.27
C THR A 151 5.13 -10.07 -0.74
N VAL A 152 4.36 -11.09 -0.34
CA VAL A 152 3.05 -10.88 0.31
C VAL A 152 3.24 -10.88 1.83
N VAL A 153 2.75 -9.85 2.51
CA VAL A 153 2.70 -9.78 3.98
C VAL A 153 1.28 -9.99 4.49
N ASP A 154 1.14 -10.73 5.58
CA ASP A 154 -0.17 -11.06 6.14
C ASP A 154 -0.58 -10.05 7.21
N CYS A 155 -1.39 -9.07 6.81
CA CYS A 155 -2.06 -8.14 7.73
C CYS A 155 -3.52 -8.55 8.01
N PHE A 156 -3.91 -9.78 7.67
CA PHE A 156 -5.28 -10.28 7.82
C PHE A 156 -5.44 -11.24 8.99
N THR A 157 -4.53 -12.21 9.10
CA THR A 157 -4.62 -13.28 10.10
C THR A 157 -4.49 -12.71 11.52
N GLY A 158 -5.48 -12.99 12.37
CA GLY A 158 -5.50 -12.53 13.76
C GLY A 158 -6.01 -11.09 13.97
N TYR A 159 -6.37 -10.38 12.90
CA TYR A 159 -6.91 -9.02 12.97
C TYR A 159 -8.42 -9.04 13.30
N ASP A 160 -8.82 -8.30 14.33
CA ASP A 160 -10.22 -8.15 14.74
C ASP A 160 -10.74 -6.76 14.37
N ALA A 161 -11.55 -6.68 13.31
CA ALA A 161 -12.10 -5.41 12.84
C ALA A 161 -12.93 -4.64 13.90
N SER A 162 -13.45 -5.31 14.93
CA SER A 162 -14.21 -4.67 16.00
C SER A 162 -13.32 -4.07 17.09
N ALA A 163 -12.17 -4.69 17.37
CA ALA A 163 -11.24 -4.28 18.41
C ALA A 163 -10.09 -3.42 17.88
N ASP A 164 -9.69 -3.62 16.62
CA ASP A 164 -8.45 -3.08 16.04
C ASP A 164 -8.72 -1.88 15.10
N ASN A 165 -9.98 -1.62 14.74
CA ASN A 165 -10.37 -0.41 14.02
C ASN A 165 -10.93 0.68 14.96
N SER A 166 -10.77 1.94 14.57
CA SER A 166 -11.33 3.12 15.23
C SER A 166 -12.73 3.48 14.75
N ASP A 167 -13.03 3.24 13.48
CA ASP A 167 -14.32 3.56 12.82
C ASP A 167 -14.90 2.38 12.02
N GLY A 168 -14.36 1.19 12.26
CA GLY A 168 -14.70 -0.03 11.51
C GLY A 168 -13.97 -0.19 10.18
N VAL A 169 -13.08 0.74 9.79
CA VAL A 169 -12.23 0.63 8.59
C VAL A 169 -10.77 0.97 8.89
N HIS A 170 -10.52 2.06 9.60
CA HIS A 170 -9.17 2.57 9.87
C HIS A 170 -8.65 2.01 11.20
N MET A 171 -7.42 1.48 11.18
CA MET A 171 -6.74 0.93 12.34
C MET A 171 -6.64 1.94 13.49
N ASN A 172 -6.77 1.46 14.72
CA ASN A 172 -6.45 2.21 15.93
C ASN A 172 -4.97 1.99 16.32
N ALA A 173 -4.62 2.10 17.61
CA ALA A 173 -3.24 1.89 18.05
C ALA A 173 -2.85 0.41 18.20
N LYS A 174 -3.83 -0.50 18.29
CA LYS A 174 -3.65 -1.94 18.43
C LYS A 174 -3.52 -2.64 17.07
N GLY A 175 -4.29 -2.18 16.07
CA GLY A 175 -4.23 -2.66 14.69
C GLY A 175 -3.07 -2.08 13.90
#